data_AF-A0A9W9WNU2-F1
#
_entry.id   AF-A0A9W9WNU2-F1
#
_cell.length_a   1.000
_cell.length_b   1.000
_cell.length_c   1.000
_cell.angle_alpha   90.00
_cell.angle_beta   90.00
_cell.angle_gamma   90.00
#
_symmetry.space_group_name_H-M   'P 1'
#
loop_
_entity.id
_entity.type
_entity.pdbx_description
1 polymer ?
#
loop_
_entity_poly.entity_id
_entity_poly.type
_entity_poly.pdbx_seq_one_letter_code
_entity_poly.pdbx_strand_id
1 'polypeptide(L)'
;MGAGAVEQVNSSGNGYRSHGIAIPARYYSQNIIEPDLTAKKNHTLSPLHGMRVAIKDNFHISGTKTSLGNRAYYETYSVRNDTADVVLGLLDAGVHIVGKVHLSSFAMMEHPMQSVDYQAPFNPRGDGYLIAGGSSGASAAAVAAYDWLDFSICSDTTGSARIPALQAGVFGFRPSSKSISGKGLLKAWPAFDTPAWMGRDLGFFPHILRALHLSGPKAEPEFAKSHVEILYPTDFIPKDSPDQEQAMEDFIEDMVEYGGLTMTPGKDSR
;
A
#
# COMPACT_ATOMS: atom_id res chain seq x y z
N MET A 1 43.94 -10.77 -8.20
CA MET A 1 42.73 -10.25 -7.56
C MET A 1 41.81 -9.80 -8.68
N GLY A 2 40.89 -10.67 -9.09
CA GLY A 2 40.07 -10.50 -10.29
C GLY A 2 38.91 -9.56 -10.02
N ALA A 3 38.68 -8.62 -10.96
CA ALA A 3 37.49 -7.79 -11.02
C ALA A 3 36.24 -8.67 -10.97
N GLY A 4 35.28 -8.34 -10.12
CA GLY A 4 33.99 -9.01 -10.02
C GLY A 4 33.28 -8.94 -11.37
N ALA A 5 33.28 -10.05 -12.10
CA ALA A 5 32.52 -10.19 -13.33
C ALA A 5 31.03 -10.30 -12.97
N VAL A 6 30.23 -9.38 -13.50
CA VAL A 6 28.78 -9.36 -13.34
C VAL A 6 28.18 -10.47 -14.20
N GLU A 7 27.47 -11.41 -13.58
CA GLU A 7 26.77 -12.51 -14.26
C GLU A 7 25.28 -12.14 -14.44
N GLN A 8 24.80 -12.14 -15.68
CA GLN A 8 23.43 -11.79 -16.02
C GLN A 8 22.52 -13.00 -15.83
N VAL A 9 21.47 -12.87 -15.00
CA VAL A 9 20.55 -13.98 -14.67
C VAL A 9 19.18 -13.78 -15.33
N ASN A 10 18.61 -14.83 -15.92
CA ASN A 10 17.25 -14.81 -16.48
C ASN A 10 16.20 -15.01 -15.37
N SER A 11 15.26 -14.08 -15.22
CA SER A 11 14.16 -14.19 -14.25
C SER A 11 12.80 -14.30 -14.96
N SER A 12 11.93 -15.21 -14.50
CA SER A 12 10.59 -15.44 -15.06
C SER A 12 9.53 -14.66 -14.29
N GLY A 13 9.10 -13.51 -14.80
CA GLY A 13 8.04 -12.69 -14.19
C GLY A 13 7.14 -12.00 -15.22
N ASN A 14 5.82 -12.13 -15.09
CA ASN A 14 4.85 -11.39 -15.90
C ASN A 14 4.59 -9.99 -15.30
N GLY A 15 5.58 -9.11 -15.40
CA GLY A 15 5.49 -7.73 -14.90
C GLY A 15 4.42 -6.90 -15.61
N TYR A 16 3.23 -6.79 -15.02
CA TYR A 16 2.30 -5.71 -15.33
C TYR A 16 2.93 -4.38 -14.90
N ARG A 17 3.00 -3.41 -15.81
CA ARG A 17 3.61 -2.09 -15.58
C ARG A 17 2.93 -1.35 -14.43
N SER A 18 3.58 -1.32 -13.28
CA SER A 18 3.53 -0.19 -12.36
C SER A 18 4.93 0.42 -12.35
N HIS A 19 5.14 1.47 -13.16
CA HIS A 19 6.29 2.35 -12.94
C HIS A 19 6.15 2.86 -11.51
N GLY A 20 7.16 2.71 -10.67
CA GLY A 20 7.08 3.21 -9.31
C GLY A 20 8.44 3.18 -8.65
N ILE A 21 9.07 4.36 -8.60
CA ILE A 21 10.22 4.64 -7.76
C ILE A 21 9.70 5.55 -6.65
N ALA A 22 9.88 5.15 -5.40
CA ALA A 22 9.52 5.97 -4.26
C ALA A 22 10.57 7.08 -4.10
N ILE A 23 10.16 8.34 -4.30
CA ILE A 23 10.99 9.51 -3.96
C ILE A 23 10.82 9.76 -2.45
N PRO A 24 11.89 9.95 -1.68
CA PRO A 24 11.79 10.29 -0.27
C PRO A 24 11.12 11.66 -0.10
N ALA A 25 9.94 11.70 0.51
CA ALA A 25 9.31 12.94 0.94
C ALA A 25 10.08 13.49 2.15
N ARG A 26 10.77 14.62 1.97
CA ARG A 26 11.46 15.33 3.04
C ARG A 26 10.46 15.71 4.14
N TYR A 27 10.76 15.26 5.35
CA TYR A 27 10.06 15.56 6.60
C TYR A 27 9.89 17.07 6.83
N TYR A 28 8.66 17.48 7.14
CA TYR A 28 8.40 18.59 8.06
C TYR A 28 7.40 18.09 9.10
N SER A 29 7.88 17.69 10.27
CA SER A 29 7.01 17.49 11.45
C SER A 29 7.15 18.71 12.34
N GLN A 30 6.05 19.37 12.70
CA GLN A 30 5.82 19.89 14.06
C GLN A 30 4.30 19.95 14.28
N ASN A 31 3.78 18.94 14.98
CA ASN A 31 2.69 19.00 15.97
C ASN A 31 2.13 17.58 16.17
N ILE A 32 2.71 16.88 17.14
CA ILE A 32 2.17 15.63 17.66
C ILE A 32 0.91 16.00 18.46
N ILE A 33 -0.25 15.53 18.01
CA ILE A 33 -1.42 15.42 18.88
C ILE A 33 -1.14 14.23 19.78
N GLU A 34 -0.95 14.46 21.08
CA GLU A 34 -0.76 13.36 22.03
C GLU A 34 -2.04 12.53 22.14
N PRO A 35 -1.97 11.19 21.99
CA PRO A 35 -3.12 10.33 22.24
C PRO A 35 -3.46 10.33 23.73
N ASP A 36 -4.75 10.39 24.05
CA ASP A 36 -5.28 10.29 25.41
C ASP A 36 -5.00 8.88 25.98
N LEU A 37 -4.02 8.78 26.89
CA LEU A 37 -3.54 7.54 27.52
C LEU A 37 -4.40 7.13 28.73
N THR A 38 -5.73 7.20 28.65
CA THR A 38 -6.62 6.70 29.73
C THR A 38 -6.80 5.18 29.73
N ALA A 39 -6.00 4.42 28.96
CA ALA A 39 -6.01 2.96 28.96
C ALA A 39 -5.53 2.38 30.31
N LYS A 40 -6.41 1.60 30.95
CA LYS A 40 -6.17 0.91 32.23
C LYS A 40 -4.85 0.12 32.22
N LYS A 41 -4.11 0.28 33.32
CA LYS A 41 -2.70 -0.03 33.57
C LYS A 41 -2.15 -1.46 33.37
N ASN A 42 -2.84 -2.41 32.72
CA ASN A 42 -2.45 -3.84 32.74
C ASN A 42 -2.51 -4.62 31.41
N HIS A 43 -2.53 -3.97 30.24
CA HIS A 43 -2.37 -4.67 28.96
C HIS A 43 -1.18 -4.06 28.22
N THR A 44 -0.19 -4.87 27.82
CA THR A 44 0.83 -4.44 26.86
C THR A 44 0.11 -4.11 25.55
N LEU A 45 -0.04 -2.82 25.27
CA LEU A 45 -0.74 -2.33 24.10
C LEU A 45 0.02 -2.74 22.83
N SER A 46 -0.72 -3.13 21.79
CA SER A 46 -0.15 -3.34 20.46
C SER A 46 0.61 -2.10 19.99
N PRO A 47 1.71 -2.23 19.21
CA PRO A 47 2.36 -1.09 18.57
C PRO A 47 1.43 -0.25 17.68
N LEU A 48 0.28 -0.80 17.28
CA LEU A 48 -0.74 -0.10 16.47
C LEU A 48 -1.82 0.59 17.31
N HIS A 49 -1.80 0.46 18.64
CA HIS A 49 -2.85 0.99 19.50
C HIS A 49 -2.95 2.51 19.37
N GLY A 50 -4.16 3.03 19.20
CA GLY A 50 -4.41 4.47 19.05
C GLY A 50 -4.19 4.99 17.62
N MET A 51 -3.61 4.20 16.71
CA MET A 51 -3.46 4.62 15.32
C MET A 51 -4.82 4.75 14.63
N ARG A 52 -4.89 5.63 13.63
CA ARG A 52 -6.09 5.97 12.87
C ARG A 52 -5.99 5.43 11.46
N VAL A 53 -7.02 4.69 11.05
CA VAL A 53 -7.06 4.02 9.74
C VAL A 53 -8.29 4.42 8.94
N ALA A 54 -8.08 4.64 7.64
CA ALA A 54 -9.13 4.76 6.64
C ALA A 54 -9.30 3.43 5.88
N ILE A 55 -10.54 3.00 5.64
CA ILE A 55 -10.82 1.71 5.00
C ILE A 55 -11.43 1.93 3.62
N LYS A 56 -10.80 1.40 2.56
CA LYS A 56 -11.36 1.46 1.20
C LYS A 56 -12.78 0.88 1.14
N ASP A 57 -13.68 1.53 0.42
CA ASP A 57 -15.11 1.15 0.37
C ASP A 57 -15.43 -0.08 -0.53
N ASN A 58 -14.57 -1.09 -0.45
CA ASN A 58 -14.81 -2.46 -0.87
C ASN A 58 -14.58 -3.49 0.25
N PHE A 59 -14.28 -3.05 1.47
CA PHE A 59 -14.28 -3.89 2.66
C PHE A 59 -15.59 -3.73 3.44
N HIS A 60 -16.13 -4.83 3.95
CA HIS A 60 -17.29 -4.83 4.81
C HIS A 60 -16.94 -4.35 6.22
N ILE A 61 -17.81 -3.52 6.78
CA ILE A 61 -17.79 -3.10 8.18
C ILE A 61 -19.22 -3.22 8.68
N SER A 62 -19.44 -4.05 9.69
CA SER A 62 -20.76 -4.31 10.26
C SER A 62 -21.41 -2.99 10.72
N GLY A 63 -22.71 -2.85 10.46
CA GLY A 63 -23.46 -1.61 10.74
C GLY A 63 -23.31 -0.53 9.66
N THR A 64 -22.54 -0.76 8.59
CA THR A 64 -22.42 0.16 7.45
C THR A 64 -22.79 -0.51 6.12
N LYS A 65 -23.26 0.25 5.14
CA LYS A 65 -23.37 -0.20 3.74
C LYS A 65 -22.01 -0.15 3.06
N THR A 66 -21.72 -0.99 2.07
CA THR A 66 -20.53 -0.87 1.19
C THR A 66 -20.97 -0.35 -0.18
N SER A 67 -20.33 0.69 -0.72
CA SER A 67 -20.79 1.32 -1.98
C SER A 67 -20.12 0.80 -3.25
N LEU A 68 -18.90 0.27 -3.16
CA LEU A 68 -18.06 0.00 -4.33
C LEU A 68 -17.87 1.21 -5.27
N GLY A 69 -18.06 2.44 -4.78
CA GLY A 69 -18.00 3.62 -5.62
C GLY A 69 -19.17 3.73 -6.62
N ASN A 70 -20.28 3.02 -6.38
CA ASN A 70 -21.45 3.01 -7.25
C ASN A 70 -22.76 3.29 -6.47
N ARG A 71 -23.59 4.24 -6.94
CA ARG A 71 -24.84 4.61 -6.22
C ARG A 71 -25.90 3.54 -6.29
N ALA A 72 -26.09 2.93 -7.46
CA ALA A 72 -27.07 1.85 -7.64
C ALA A 72 -26.76 0.65 -6.74
N TYR A 73 -25.48 0.25 -6.63
CA TYR A 73 -25.04 -0.78 -5.69
C TYR A 73 -25.31 -0.38 -4.25
N TYR A 74 -24.96 0.86 -3.87
CA TYR A 74 -25.22 1.36 -2.52
C TYR A 74 -26.71 1.35 -2.17
N GLU A 75 -27.60 1.74 -3.08
CA GLU A 75 -29.05 1.75 -2.89
C GLU A 75 -29.62 0.33 -2.79
N THR A 76 -29.17 -0.55 -3.68
CA THR A 76 -29.66 -1.94 -3.81
C THR A 76 -29.32 -2.81 -2.61
N TYR A 77 -28.08 -2.73 -2.11
CA TYR A 77 -27.61 -3.63 -1.05
C TYR A 77 -27.81 -3.03 0.34
N SER A 78 -28.23 -3.87 1.28
CA SER A 78 -28.46 -3.49 2.68
C SER A 78 -27.16 -3.26 3.44
N VAL A 79 -27.31 -2.74 4.67
CA VAL A 79 -26.24 -2.66 5.66
C VAL A 79 -25.63 -4.05 5.86
N ARG A 80 -24.30 -4.11 5.96
CA ARG A 80 -23.56 -5.35 6.21
C ARG A 80 -23.66 -5.73 7.67
N ASN A 81 -23.82 -7.03 7.93
CA ASN A 81 -23.87 -7.57 9.29
C ASN A 81 -22.51 -8.14 9.72
N ASP A 82 -21.60 -8.34 8.78
CA ASP A 82 -20.25 -8.83 8.96
C ASP A 82 -19.21 -7.73 8.76
N THR A 83 -18.06 -7.90 9.41
CA THR A 83 -16.88 -7.05 9.27
C THR A 83 -15.77 -7.88 8.64
N ALA A 84 -15.03 -7.29 7.70
CA ALA A 84 -13.90 -7.97 7.07
C ALA A 84 -12.83 -8.36 8.09
N ASP A 85 -12.20 -9.52 7.89
CA ASP A 85 -11.19 -10.05 8.83
C ASP A 85 -10.03 -9.07 9.04
N VAL A 86 -9.63 -8.35 7.99
CA VAL A 86 -8.59 -7.31 8.09
C VAL A 86 -8.99 -6.15 8.98
N VAL A 87 -10.28 -5.78 8.98
CA VAL A 87 -10.78 -4.70 9.82
C VAL A 87 -10.87 -5.17 11.27
N LEU A 88 -11.32 -6.41 11.50
CA LEU A 88 -11.35 -7.03 12.83
C LEU A 88 -9.94 -7.11 13.45
N GLY A 89 -8.95 -7.58 12.68
CA GLY A 89 -7.57 -7.67 13.17
C GLY A 89 -6.97 -6.31 13.58
N LEU A 90 -7.35 -5.23 12.91
CA LEU A 90 -6.95 -3.88 13.31
C LEU A 90 -7.68 -3.39 14.57
N LEU A 91 -8.98 -3.66 14.69
CA LEU A 91 -9.76 -3.34 15.89
C LEU A 91 -9.21 -4.07 17.12
N ASP A 92 -8.87 -5.36 16.97
CA ASP A 92 -8.25 -6.17 18.03
C ASP A 92 -6.86 -5.63 18.42
N ALA A 93 -6.16 -5.00 17.47
CA ALA A 93 -4.89 -4.30 17.70
C ALA A 93 -5.07 -2.90 18.31
N GLY A 94 -6.31 -2.45 18.58
CA GLY A 94 -6.60 -1.15 19.17
C GLY A 94 -6.51 0.03 18.20
N VAL A 95 -6.64 -0.22 16.90
CA VAL A 95 -6.67 0.83 15.87
C VAL A 95 -8.06 1.44 15.77
N HIS A 96 -8.14 2.75 15.60
CA HIS A 96 -9.37 3.50 15.38
C HIS A 96 -9.70 3.62 13.90
N ILE A 97 -10.87 3.10 13.50
CA ILE A 97 -11.39 3.29 12.15
C ILE A 97 -12.00 4.69 12.06
N VAL A 98 -11.39 5.55 11.24
CA VAL A 98 -11.88 6.92 10.99
C VAL A 98 -13.13 6.90 10.13
N GLY A 99 -13.17 5.99 9.17
CA GLY A 99 -14.27 5.85 8.24
C GLY A 99 -13.84 5.12 6.98
N LYS A 100 -14.71 5.18 5.98
CA LYS A 100 -14.46 4.58 4.68
C LYS A 100 -14.05 5.63 3.66
N VAL A 101 -13.17 5.24 2.75
CA VAL A 101 -12.70 6.09 1.66
C VAL A 101 -13.16 5.58 0.31
N HIS A 102 -13.45 6.53 -0.58
CA HIS A 102 -13.90 6.26 -1.94
C HIS A 102 -12.88 5.44 -2.74
N LEU A 103 -13.35 4.81 -3.81
CA LEU A 103 -12.58 4.00 -4.75
C LEU A 103 -13.18 4.18 -6.15
N SER A 104 -12.36 3.98 -7.17
CA SER A 104 -12.86 3.81 -8.54
C SER A 104 -13.89 2.68 -8.59
N SER A 105 -14.98 2.90 -9.32
CA SER A 105 -16.17 2.04 -9.29
C SER A 105 -15.83 0.55 -9.50
N PHE A 106 -16.37 -0.31 -8.64
CA PHE A 106 -16.10 -1.76 -8.60
C PHE A 106 -14.61 -2.15 -8.52
N ALA A 107 -13.78 -1.28 -7.96
CA ALA A 107 -12.33 -1.41 -7.90
C ALA A 107 -11.63 -1.54 -9.27
N MET A 108 -12.30 -1.13 -10.35
CA MET A 108 -11.75 -1.07 -11.70
C MET A 108 -10.91 0.19 -11.92
N MET A 109 -10.05 0.19 -12.93
CA MET A 109 -9.33 1.41 -13.32
C MET A 109 -10.35 2.44 -13.85
N GLU A 110 -10.34 3.64 -13.27
CA GLU A 110 -11.20 4.75 -13.68
C GLU A 110 -10.37 6.04 -13.64
N HIS A 111 -10.40 6.80 -14.73
CA HIS A 111 -9.84 8.14 -14.77
C HIS A 111 -10.83 9.14 -14.14
N PRO A 112 -10.38 10.26 -13.56
CA PRO A 112 -11.27 11.22 -12.90
C PRO A 112 -12.45 11.71 -13.76
N MET A 113 -12.24 11.87 -15.08
CA MET A 113 -13.31 12.27 -16.02
C MET A 113 -14.38 11.19 -16.26
N GLN A 114 -14.12 9.96 -15.84
CA GLN A 114 -15.04 8.83 -15.97
C GLN A 114 -15.87 8.61 -14.70
N SER A 115 -15.50 9.22 -13.56
CA SER A 115 -16.21 9.06 -12.30
C SER A 115 -17.56 9.80 -12.32
N VAL A 116 -18.65 9.04 -12.39
CA VAL A 116 -20.03 9.57 -12.48
C VAL A 116 -20.75 9.57 -11.12
N ASP A 117 -20.62 8.48 -10.36
CA ASP A 117 -21.39 8.26 -9.12
C ASP A 117 -20.89 9.09 -7.94
N TYR A 118 -19.57 9.21 -7.81
CA TYR A 118 -18.92 9.98 -6.77
C TYR A 118 -17.75 10.73 -7.39
N GLN A 119 -17.46 11.91 -6.83
CA GLN A 119 -16.35 12.71 -7.32
C GLN A 119 -15.02 11.99 -7.07
N ALA A 120 -14.20 11.91 -8.11
CA ALA A 120 -12.85 11.39 -8.01
C ALA A 120 -12.02 12.24 -7.03
N PRO A 121 -11.09 11.62 -6.26
CA PRO A 121 -10.21 12.36 -5.37
C PRO A 121 -9.19 13.17 -6.18
N PHE A 122 -8.81 14.32 -5.65
CA PHE A 122 -7.68 15.08 -6.16
C PHE A 122 -6.36 14.50 -5.67
N ASN A 123 -5.32 14.59 -6.50
CA ASN A 123 -3.97 14.27 -6.06
C ASN A 123 -3.45 15.40 -5.16
N PRO A 124 -3.11 15.14 -3.88
CA PRO A 124 -2.72 16.19 -2.94
C PRO A 124 -1.33 16.78 -3.22
N ARG A 125 -0.51 16.15 -4.07
CA ARG A 125 0.77 16.75 -4.49
C ARG A 125 0.59 18.06 -5.25
N GLY A 126 -0.55 18.24 -5.92
CA GLY A 126 -0.89 19.49 -6.61
C GLY A 126 0.09 19.85 -7.74
N ASP A 127 0.83 18.88 -8.28
CA ASP A 127 1.85 19.04 -9.34
C ASP A 127 1.23 19.12 -10.76
N GLY A 128 0.08 19.80 -10.88
CA GLY A 128 -0.61 20.03 -12.15
C GLY A 128 -1.78 19.08 -12.38
N TYR A 129 -1.80 18.39 -13.53
CA TYR A 129 -2.89 17.52 -13.96
C TYR A 129 -2.74 16.06 -13.51
N LEU A 130 -1.92 15.80 -12.49
CA LEU A 130 -1.68 14.45 -12.00
C LEU A 130 -2.93 13.89 -11.32
N ILE A 131 -3.35 12.71 -11.75
CA ILE A 131 -4.50 12.02 -11.16
C ILE A 131 -4.07 11.31 -9.87
N ALA A 132 -5.01 11.03 -8.96
CA ALA A 132 -4.71 10.28 -7.73
C ALA A 132 -4.40 8.78 -7.96
N GLY A 133 -4.54 8.30 -9.20
CA GLY A 133 -4.44 6.88 -9.54
C GLY A 133 -5.67 6.08 -9.10
N GLY A 134 -5.76 4.82 -9.54
CA GLY A 134 -6.89 3.94 -9.26
C GLY A 134 -6.47 2.50 -8.97
N SER A 135 -7.31 1.70 -8.30
CA SER A 135 -8.64 2.06 -7.81
C SER A 135 -8.67 2.60 -6.37
N SER A 136 -7.53 2.66 -5.67
CA SER A 136 -7.46 3.16 -4.28
C SER A 136 -6.98 4.62 -4.18
N GLY A 137 -7.36 5.45 -5.15
CA GLY A 137 -6.92 6.86 -5.24
C GLY A 137 -7.21 7.66 -3.96
N ALA A 138 -8.41 7.50 -3.38
CA ALA A 138 -8.77 8.27 -2.20
C ALA A 138 -8.06 7.76 -0.93
N SER A 139 -7.69 6.47 -0.88
CA SER A 139 -6.85 5.92 0.19
C SER A 139 -5.48 6.59 0.20
N ALA A 140 -4.83 6.68 -0.97
CA ALA A 140 -3.53 7.33 -1.11
C ALA A 140 -3.61 8.84 -0.84
N ALA A 141 -4.59 9.51 -1.45
CA ALA A 141 -4.80 10.93 -1.28
C ALA A 141 -5.09 11.31 0.18
N ALA A 142 -5.89 10.52 0.90
CA ALA A 142 -6.17 10.77 2.31
C ALA A 142 -4.90 10.63 3.18
N VAL A 143 -4.10 9.59 2.95
CA VAL A 143 -2.83 9.40 3.67
C VAL A 143 -1.84 10.53 3.34
N ALA A 144 -1.78 11.00 2.10
CA ALA A 144 -0.88 12.09 1.75
C ALA A 144 -1.37 13.46 2.25
N ALA A 145 -2.68 13.70 2.34
CA ALA A 145 -3.25 15.00 2.67
C ALA A 145 -3.47 15.25 4.16
N TYR A 146 -3.70 14.19 4.95
CA TYR A 146 -4.09 14.31 6.35
C TYR A 146 -3.03 13.72 7.27
N ASP A 147 -2.25 14.59 7.93
CA ASP A 147 -1.21 14.18 8.89
C ASP A 147 -1.76 13.37 10.07
N TRP A 148 -3.02 13.64 10.43
CA TRP A 148 -3.73 12.91 11.47
C TRP A 148 -4.25 11.54 11.00
N LEU A 149 -4.13 11.17 9.73
CA LEU A 149 -4.45 9.82 9.30
C LEU A 149 -3.16 9.00 9.22
N ASP A 150 -3.00 7.97 10.04
CA ASP A 150 -1.73 7.26 10.15
C ASP A 150 -1.50 6.31 8.97
N PHE A 151 -2.54 5.60 8.52
CA PHE A 151 -2.48 4.72 7.35
C PHE A 151 -3.87 4.46 6.75
N SER A 152 -3.92 3.73 5.64
CA SER A 152 -5.18 3.25 5.05
C SER A 152 -5.10 1.77 4.64
N ILE A 153 -6.21 1.06 4.77
CA ILE A 153 -6.42 -0.27 4.17
C ILE A 153 -7.07 -0.10 2.80
N CYS A 154 -6.52 -0.82 1.83
CA CYS A 154 -6.96 -0.84 0.45
C CYS A 154 -6.84 -2.26 -0.14
N SER A 155 -7.04 -2.38 -1.45
CA SER A 155 -6.89 -3.64 -2.17
C SER A 155 -6.00 -3.43 -3.39
N ASP A 156 -5.23 -4.45 -3.76
CA ASP A 156 -4.39 -4.46 -4.97
C ASP A 156 -4.68 -5.71 -5.80
N THR A 157 -5.21 -5.49 -7.00
CA THR A 157 -5.47 -6.55 -7.99
C THR A 157 -4.34 -6.60 -9.02
N THR A 158 -4.09 -5.46 -9.67
CA THR A 158 -3.09 -5.27 -10.74
C THR A 158 -2.24 -4.02 -10.52
N GLY A 159 -2.16 -3.52 -9.28
CA GLY A 159 -1.50 -2.25 -8.94
C GLY A 159 -2.40 -1.26 -8.21
N SER A 160 -3.62 -1.65 -7.84
CA SER A 160 -4.60 -0.73 -7.25
C SER A 160 -4.21 -0.13 -5.90
N ALA A 161 -3.14 -0.63 -5.25
CA ALA A 161 -2.51 0.04 -4.12
C ALA A 161 -1.22 0.76 -4.53
N ARG A 162 -0.35 0.07 -5.27
CA ARG A 162 0.98 0.60 -5.65
C ARG A 162 0.91 1.82 -6.58
N ILE A 163 -0.02 1.82 -7.53
CA ILE A 163 -0.21 2.94 -8.48
C ILE A 163 -0.66 4.20 -7.75
N PRO A 164 -1.76 4.21 -6.96
CA PRO A 164 -2.12 5.40 -6.19
C PRO A 164 -1.06 5.85 -5.19
N ALA A 165 -0.36 4.91 -4.55
CA ALA A 165 0.69 5.25 -3.58
C ALA A 165 1.82 6.04 -4.24
N LEU A 166 2.30 5.59 -5.40
CA LEU A 166 3.25 6.34 -6.22
C LEU A 166 2.72 7.73 -6.55
N GLN A 167 1.49 7.80 -7.08
CA GLN A 167 0.91 9.05 -7.55
C GLN A 167 0.78 10.05 -6.41
N ALA A 168 0.44 9.62 -5.19
CA ALA A 168 0.31 10.49 -4.01
C ALA A 168 1.65 10.72 -3.27
N GLY A 169 2.73 10.03 -3.63
CA GLY A 169 4.02 10.13 -2.93
C GLY A 169 4.02 9.49 -1.54
N VAL A 170 3.33 8.37 -1.37
CA VAL A 170 3.29 7.58 -0.12
C VAL A 170 3.75 6.15 -0.38
N PHE A 171 4.06 5.41 0.69
CA PHE A 171 4.40 3.99 0.55
C PHE A 171 3.15 3.15 0.40
N GLY A 172 3.16 2.19 -0.53
CA GLY A 172 2.09 1.23 -0.74
C GLY A 172 2.63 -0.19 -0.68
N PHE A 173 2.05 -1.04 0.17
CA PHE A 173 2.46 -2.42 0.34
C PHE A 173 1.36 -3.40 -0.06
N ARG A 174 1.69 -4.23 -1.05
CA ARG A 174 0.90 -5.40 -1.44
C ARG A 174 1.63 -6.65 -0.93
N PRO A 175 1.10 -7.36 0.07
CA PRO A 175 1.70 -8.61 0.52
C PRO A 175 1.52 -9.72 -0.52
N SER A 176 2.16 -10.87 -0.30
CA SER A 176 1.95 -12.06 -1.13
C SER A 176 0.47 -12.44 -1.18
N SER A 177 -0.02 -12.81 -2.35
CA SER A 177 -1.41 -13.22 -2.53
C SER A 177 -1.77 -14.33 -1.54
N LYS A 178 -2.96 -14.22 -0.92
CA LYS A 178 -3.49 -15.16 0.10
C LYS A 178 -2.70 -15.24 1.42
N SER A 179 -1.73 -14.35 1.67
CA SER A 179 -1.04 -14.27 2.98
C SER A 179 -1.87 -13.60 4.08
N ILE A 180 -2.89 -12.84 3.68
CA ILE A 180 -3.85 -12.16 4.54
C ILE A 180 -5.26 -12.57 4.10
N SER A 181 -6.17 -12.67 5.07
CA SER A 181 -7.57 -13.02 4.79
C SER A 181 -8.20 -11.99 3.85
N GLY A 182 -8.75 -12.47 2.73
CA GLY A 182 -9.60 -11.66 1.85
C GLY A 182 -11.09 -11.76 2.20
N LYS A 183 -11.46 -12.27 3.38
CA LYS A 183 -12.86 -12.38 3.79
C LYS A 183 -13.43 -11.00 4.12
N GLY A 184 -14.63 -10.72 3.61
CA GLY A 184 -15.27 -9.41 3.70
C GLY A 184 -14.69 -8.34 2.76
N LEU A 185 -13.73 -8.69 1.91
CA LEU A 185 -13.34 -7.88 0.75
C LEU A 185 -14.22 -8.28 -0.44
N LEU A 186 -14.94 -7.32 -1.01
CA LEU A 186 -15.61 -7.48 -2.29
C LEU A 186 -14.58 -7.47 -3.41
N LYS A 187 -14.46 -8.62 -4.08
CA LYS A 187 -13.40 -8.91 -5.03
C LYS A 187 -13.82 -8.59 -6.46
N ALA A 188 -12.99 -7.83 -7.15
CA ALA A 188 -12.99 -7.64 -8.59
C ALA A 188 -12.47 -8.88 -9.32
N TRP A 189 -11.31 -9.40 -8.89
CA TRP A 189 -10.72 -10.62 -9.44
C TRP A 189 -10.23 -11.52 -8.31
N PRO A 190 -11.00 -12.55 -7.91
CA PRO A 190 -10.71 -13.35 -6.72
C PRO A 190 -9.32 -14.01 -6.64
N ALA A 191 -8.70 -14.30 -7.79
CA ALA A 191 -7.38 -14.91 -7.85
C ALA A 191 -6.23 -13.93 -7.54
N PHE A 192 -6.43 -12.65 -7.82
CA PHE A 192 -5.39 -11.61 -7.69
C PHE A 192 -5.65 -10.62 -6.56
N ASP A 193 -6.90 -10.44 -6.16
CA ASP A 193 -7.28 -9.48 -5.13
C ASP A 193 -6.64 -9.79 -3.79
N THR A 194 -5.82 -8.83 -3.35
CA THR A 194 -5.07 -8.93 -2.10
C THR A 194 -5.33 -7.69 -1.26
N PRO A 195 -5.72 -7.83 0.03
CA PRO A 195 -5.70 -6.71 0.96
C PRO A 195 -4.30 -6.09 1.03
N ALA A 196 -4.23 -4.77 1.00
CA ALA A 196 -3.02 -3.98 0.94
C ALA A 196 -3.17 -2.76 1.84
N TRP A 197 -2.08 -2.03 2.07
CA TRP A 197 -2.14 -0.79 2.84
C TRP A 197 -1.17 0.26 2.33
N MET A 198 -1.43 1.50 2.75
CA MET A 198 -0.58 2.65 2.44
C MET A 198 -0.29 3.46 3.69
N GLY A 199 0.89 4.06 3.75
CA GLY A 199 1.33 4.87 4.89
C GLY A 199 2.51 5.76 4.53
N ARG A 200 2.88 6.66 5.46
CA ARG A 200 4.02 7.57 5.30
C ARG A 200 5.31 7.05 5.92
N ASP A 201 5.25 5.94 6.64
CA ASP A 201 6.40 5.34 7.32
C ASP A 201 6.41 3.81 7.10
N LEU A 202 7.51 3.30 6.52
CA LEU A 202 7.70 1.87 6.30
C LEU A 202 7.94 1.09 7.59
N GLY A 203 8.46 1.77 8.64
CA GLY A 203 8.84 1.16 9.91
C GLY A 203 7.68 0.44 10.61
N PHE A 204 6.44 0.91 10.42
CA PHE A 204 5.26 0.28 11.04
C PHE A 204 4.58 -0.81 10.18
N PHE A 205 4.95 -0.96 8.90
CA PHE A 205 4.33 -1.96 8.02
C PHE A 205 4.48 -3.40 8.54
N PRO A 206 5.61 -3.82 9.13
CA PRO A 206 5.73 -5.13 9.77
C PRO A 206 4.71 -5.34 10.90
N HIS A 207 4.37 -4.30 11.66
CA HIS A 207 3.35 -4.40 12.72
C HIS A 207 1.95 -4.64 12.16
N ILE A 208 1.59 -3.97 11.05
CA ILE A 208 0.34 -4.23 10.32
C ILE A 208 0.32 -5.66 9.80
N LEU A 209 1.38 -6.10 9.13
CA LEU A 209 1.46 -7.46 8.61
C LEU A 209 1.25 -8.49 9.72
N ARG A 210 1.90 -8.33 10.87
CA ARG A 210 1.75 -9.23 12.04
C ARG A 210 0.35 -9.23 12.64
N ALA A 211 -0.35 -8.10 12.60
CA ALA A 211 -1.73 -8.02 13.06
C ALA A 211 -2.71 -8.77 12.14
N LEU A 212 -2.37 -8.89 10.84
CA LEU A 212 -3.29 -9.37 9.81
C LEU A 212 -2.95 -10.76 9.24
N HIS A 213 -1.80 -11.33 9.58
CA HIS A 213 -1.30 -12.56 8.97
C HIS A 213 -2.12 -13.81 9.37
N LEU A 214 -2.34 -14.71 8.42
CA LEU A 214 -3.21 -15.89 8.57
C LEU A 214 -2.59 -17.07 9.36
N SER A 215 -1.25 -17.18 9.48
CA SER A 215 -0.60 -18.37 10.08
C SER A 215 0.83 -18.12 10.59
N GLY A 216 1.20 -18.73 11.73
CA GLY A 216 2.60 -18.92 12.13
C GLY A 216 3.08 -18.05 13.31
N PRO A 217 4.14 -18.47 14.03
CA PRO A 217 4.65 -17.73 15.17
C PRO A 217 5.00 -16.31 14.74
N LYS A 218 4.61 -15.31 15.55
CA LYS A 218 5.01 -13.90 15.45
C LYS A 218 6.52 -13.72 15.73
N ALA A 219 7.34 -14.70 15.37
CA ALA A 219 8.78 -14.63 15.53
C ALA A 219 9.28 -13.53 14.60
N GLU A 220 10.10 -12.63 15.14
CA GLU A 220 10.93 -11.75 14.34
C GLU A 220 11.71 -12.64 13.37
N PRO A 221 11.49 -12.54 12.06
CA PRO A 221 12.41 -13.17 11.14
C PRO A 221 13.77 -12.52 11.40
N GLU A 222 14.81 -13.31 11.66
CA GLU A 222 16.19 -12.82 11.67
C GLU A 222 16.61 -12.45 10.23
N PHE A 223 15.93 -11.50 9.60
CA PHE A 223 16.32 -10.93 8.30
C PHE A 223 17.74 -10.37 8.37
N ALA A 224 18.15 -9.92 9.56
CA ALA A 224 19.49 -9.41 9.84
C ALA A 224 20.64 -10.40 9.55
N LYS A 225 20.36 -11.70 9.30
CA LYS A 225 21.38 -12.70 8.97
C LYS A 225 21.30 -13.28 7.56
N SER A 226 20.29 -12.90 6.77
CA SER A 226 20.10 -13.39 5.42
C SER A 226 20.92 -12.55 4.44
N HIS A 227 21.67 -13.17 3.54
CA HIS A 227 22.22 -12.45 2.39
C HIS A 227 21.04 -11.96 1.53
N VAL A 228 20.96 -10.65 1.33
CA VAL A 228 19.94 -10.03 0.48
C VAL A 228 20.64 -9.58 -0.80
N GLU A 229 20.20 -10.15 -1.92
CA GLU A 229 20.60 -9.75 -3.26
C GLU A 229 19.40 -9.11 -3.95
N ILE A 230 19.61 -7.94 -4.56
CA ILE A 230 18.58 -7.28 -5.36
C ILE A 230 18.85 -7.54 -6.83
N LEU A 231 17.97 -8.32 -7.45
CA LEU A 231 17.89 -8.43 -8.90
C LEU A 231 17.05 -7.26 -9.43
N TYR A 232 17.64 -6.41 -10.26
CA TYR A 232 16.91 -5.31 -10.89
C TYR A 232 16.77 -5.55 -12.40
N PRO A 233 15.54 -5.50 -12.94
CA PRO A 233 15.31 -5.83 -14.34
C PRO A 233 15.55 -4.58 -15.21
N THR A 234 16.66 -4.60 -15.94
CA THR A 234 17.17 -3.47 -16.74
C THR A 234 16.26 -3.05 -17.90
N ASP A 235 15.38 -3.95 -18.34
CA ASP A 235 14.37 -3.71 -19.36
C ASP A 235 13.15 -2.93 -18.85
N PHE A 236 13.04 -2.73 -17.53
CA PHE A 236 11.99 -1.90 -16.90
C PHE A 236 12.46 -0.51 -16.50
N ILE A 237 13.73 -0.16 -16.76
CA ILE A 237 14.23 1.21 -16.55
C ILE A 237 13.59 2.12 -17.61
N PRO A 238 12.94 3.23 -17.22
CA PRO A 238 12.22 4.12 -18.13
C PRO A 238 13.20 4.97 -18.95
N LYS A 239 13.68 4.41 -20.06
CA LYS A 239 14.64 5.07 -20.98
C LYS A 239 14.09 6.30 -21.70
N ASP A 240 12.79 6.53 -21.59
CA ASP A 240 12.09 7.68 -22.15
C ASP A 240 12.08 8.90 -21.21
N SER A 241 12.59 8.77 -19.98
CA SER A 241 12.70 9.87 -19.02
C SER A 241 14.06 9.85 -18.30
N PRO A 242 15.01 10.71 -18.71
CA PRO A 242 16.33 10.80 -18.08
C PRO A 242 16.27 11.05 -16.57
N ASP A 243 15.32 11.88 -16.11
CA ASP A 243 15.15 12.18 -14.69
C ASP A 243 14.69 10.95 -13.89
N GLN A 244 13.84 10.10 -14.48
CA GLN A 244 13.40 8.86 -13.81
C GLN A 244 14.49 7.78 -13.86
N GLU A 245 15.22 7.68 -14.97
CA GLU A 245 16.37 6.78 -15.11
C GLU A 245 17.42 7.12 -14.05
N GLN A 246 17.81 8.40 -13.93
CA GLN A 246 18.75 8.85 -12.90
C GLN A 246 18.23 8.56 -11.49
N ALA A 247 16.95 8.81 -11.20
CA ALA A 247 16.37 8.50 -9.89
C ALA A 247 16.38 6.98 -9.57
N MET A 248 16.33 6.10 -10.56
CA MET A 248 16.53 4.66 -10.35
C MET A 248 17.98 4.34 -10.05
N GLU A 249 18.90 4.94 -10.79
CA GLU A 249 20.34 4.74 -10.60
C GLU A 249 20.76 5.21 -9.21
N ASP A 250 20.35 6.42 -8.80
CA ASP A 250 20.61 6.96 -7.47
C ASP A 250 20.06 6.02 -6.37
N PHE A 251 18.85 5.48 -6.56
CA PHE A 251 18.27 4.53 -5.60
C PHE A 251 19.05 3.20 -5.54
N ILE A 252 19.53 2.70 -6.68
CA ILE A 252 20.37 1.50 -6.76
C ILE A 252 21.69 1.75 -6.02
N GLU A 253 22.32 2.89 -6.24
CA GLU A 253 23.57 3.29 -5.58
C GLU A 253 23.37 3.41 -4.06
N ASP A 254 22.32 4.10 -3.61
CA ASP A 254 21.98 4.22 -2.20
C ASP A 254 21.79 2.85 -1.52
N MET A 255 21.16 1.90 -2.22
CA MET A 255 20.92 0.55 -1.69
C MET A 255 22.21 -0.27 -1.56
N VAL A 256 23.19 -0.06 -2.47
CA VAL A 256 24.51 -0.70 -2.37
C VAL A 256 25.34 -0.05 -1.26
N GLU A 257 25.42 1.29 -1.25
CA GLU A 257 26.27 2.05 -0.33
C GLU A 257 25.79 1.94 1.12
N TYR A 258 24.50 2.17 1.37
CA TYR A 258 23.95 2.22 2.73
C TYR A 258 23.30 0.91 3.17
N GLY A 259 22.82 0.10 2.22
CA GLY A 259 22.17 -1.18 2.52
C GLY A 259 23.12 -2.36 2.63
N GLY A 260 24.36 -2.25 2.16
CA GLY A 260 25.31 -3.37 2.11
C GLY A 260 24.83 -4.50 1.20
N LEU A 261 24.02 -4.18 0.20
CA LEU A 261 23.35 -5.13 -0.68
C LEU A 261 24.17 -5.37 -1.95
N THR A 262 24.15 -6.59 -2.44
CA THR A 262 24.66 -6.89 -3.78
C THR A 262 23.53 -6.65 -4.80
N MET A 263 23.82 -5.91 -5.87
CA MET A 263 22.87 -5.66 -6.95
C MET A 263 23.35 -6.31 -8.25
N THR A 264 22.47 -7.08 -8.89
CA THR A 264 22.78 -7.83 -10.11
C THR A 264 21.80 -7.43 -11.22
N PRO A 265 22.27 -6.89 -12.36
CA PRO A 265 21.42 -6.58 -13.50
C PRO A 265 20.85 -7.85 -14.14
N GLY A 266 19.54 -7.88 -14.32
CA GLY A 266 18.84 -8.90 -15.11
C GLY A 266 18.20 -8.30 -16.36
N LYS A 267 18.03 -9.10 -17.41
CA LYS A 267 17.03 -8.82 -18.44
C LYS A 267 15.91 -9.83 -18.30
N ASP A 268 14.66 -9.38 -18.44
CA ASP A 268 13.57 -10.33 -18.66
C ASP A 268 13.87 -11.13 -19.94
N SER A 269 13.84 -12.46 -19.83
CA SER A 269 14.24 -13.37 -20.91
C SER A 269 13.09 -13.65 -21.88
N ARG A 270 12.29 -12.63 -22.21
CA ARG A 270 11.16 -12.73 -23.15
C ARG A 270 11.55 -12.31 -24.56
#